data_AF-A0A0Q6H215-F1
#
_entry.id   AF-A0A0Q6H215-F1
#
_cell.length_a   1.000
_cell.length_b   1.000
_cell.length_c   1.000
_cell.angle_alpha   90.00
_cell.angle_beta   90.00
_cell.angle_gamma   90.00
#
_symmetry.space_group_name_H-M   'P 1'
#
loop_
_entity.id
_entity.type
_entity.pdbx_description
1 polymer ?
#
loop_
_entity_poly.entity_id
_entity_poly.type
_entity_poly.pdbx_seq_one_letter_code
_entity_poly.pdbx_strand_id
1 'polypeptide(L)'
;MTLVCEQGGELAPESKAAVLAEVIRFIATRIEPVAYEALLSHIIKHFETDEPTVSLHVMRALLELCATGFASSNTYHHAPERGEQWLIFEADTTIGPTRKLTTFIYGQIE
;
A
#
# COMPACT_ATOMS: atom_id res chain seq x y z
N MET A 1 3.47 15.22 8.73
CA MET A 1 4.66 14.57 9.35
C MET A 1 5.70 14.48 8.25
N THR A 2 6.94 14.94 8.48
CA THR A 2 8.00 14.87 7.46
C THR A 2 8.69 13.51 7.55
N LEU A 3 8.89 12.84 6.42
CA LEU A 3 9.66 11.59 6.37
C LEU A 3 11.14 11.87 6.58
N VAL A 4 11.83 10.94 7.22
CA VAL A 4 13.26 11.01 7.54
C VAL A 4 13.96 9.88 6.82
N CYS A 5 15.09 10.19 6.17
CA CYS A 5 15.97 9.21 5.55
C CYS A 5 17.21 8.98 6.41
N GLU A 6 17.66 7.72 6.48
CA GLU A 6 18.95 7.32 7.03
C GLU A 6 20.08 7.57 6.03
N GLN A 7 21.32 7.38 6.48
CA GLN A 7 22.49 7.44 5.61
C GLN A 7 22.35 6.40 4.48
N GLY A 8 22.39 6.88 3.23
CA GLY A 8 22.15 6.06 2.04
C GLY A 8 20.83 6.34 1.33
N GLY A 9 19.99 7.24 1.86
CA GLY A 9 18.76 7.68 1.20
C GLY A 9 17.56 6.75 1.42
N GLU A 10 17.71 5.75 2.28
CA GLU A 10 16.60 4.85 2.66
C GLU A 10 15.75 5.49 3.77
N LEU A 11 14.43 5.31 3.72
CA LEU A 11 13.56 5.79 4.80
C LEU A 11 13.90 5.14 6.14
N ALA A 12 13.97 5.95 7.19
CA ALA A 12 14.10 5.49 8.56
C ALA A 12 12.92 4.55 8.94
N PRO A 13 13.10 3.60 9.87
CA PRO A 13 12.06 2.64 10.25
C PRO A 13 10.70 3.28 10.57
N GLU A 14 10.70 4.40 11.29
CA GLU A 14 9.48 5.14 11.66
C GLU A 14 8.79 5.74 10.43
N SER A 15 9.57 6.17 9.44
CA SER A 15 9.07 6.71 8.18
C SER A 15 8.48 5.60 7.30
N LYS A 16 9.12 4.42 7.25
CA LYS A 16 8.56 3.23 6.59
C LYS A 16 7.21 2.84 7.23
N ALA A 17 7.16 2.80 8.55
CA ALA A 17 5.93 2.50 9.29
C ALA A 17 4.83 3.53 9.03
N ALA A 18 5.17 4.82 8.95
CA ALA A 18 4.22 5.86 8.63
C ALA A 18 3.66 5.75 7.20
N VAL A 19 4.51 5.41 6.22
CA VAL A 19 4.06 5.14 4.84
C VAL A 19 3.09 3.96 4.82
N LEU A 20 3.42 2.83 5.46
CA LEU A 20 2.52 1.67 5.56
C LEU A 20 1.19 2.05 6.21
N ALA A 21 1.23 2.77 7.34
CA ALA A 21 0.03 3.21 8.05
C ALA A 21 -0.86 4.10 7.19
N GLU A 22 -0.27 4.99 6.38
CA GLU A 22 -1.04 5.83 5.47
C GLU A 22 -1.59 5.05 4.27
N VAL A 23 -0.86 4.08 3.73
CA VAL A 23 -1.39 3.18 2.69
C VAL A 23 -2.63 2.43 3.23
N ILE A 24 -2.56 1.89 4.44
CA ILE A 24 -3.69 1.22 5.09
C ILE A 24 -4.87 2.19 5.25
N ARG A 25 -4.64 3.38 5.82
CA ARG A 25 -5.68 4.39 6.03
C ARG A 25 -6.32 4.84 4.73
N PHE A 26 -5.53 5.02 3.68
CA PHE A 26 -6.02 5.40 2.37
C PHE A 26 -6.94 4.33 1.77
N ILE A 27 -6.55 3.05 1.81
CA ILE A 27 -7.31 1.93 1.24
C ILE A 27 -8.58 1.68 2.06
N ALA A 28 -8.49 1.73 3.39
CA ALA A 28 -9.58 1.47 4.33
C ALA A 28 -10.77 2.41 4.21
N THR A 29 -10.57 3.59 3.60
CA THR A 29 -11.60 4.62 3.43
C THR A 29 -12.23 4.58 2.04
N ARG A 30 -11.87 3.61 1.19
CA ARG A 30 -12.43 3.44 -0.16
C ARG A 30 -13.59 2.47 -0.17
N ILE A 31 -14.60 2.78 -0.99
CA ILE A 31 -15.72 1.90 -1.29
C ILE A 31 -15.43 1.09 -2.56
N GLU A 32 -14.70 1.69 -3.50
CA GLU A 32 -14.34 1.11 -4.79
C GLU A 32 -12.81 0.97 -4.93
N PRO A 33 -12.32 0.03 -5.75
CA PRO A 33 -10.91 -0.02 -6.11
C PRO A 33 -10.44 1.30 -6.75
N VAL A 34 -9.22 1.70 -6.42
CA VAL A 34 -8.62 2.96 -6.87
C VAL A 34 -7.32 2.69 -7.61
N ALA A 35 -7.02 3.51 -8.62
CA ALA A 35 -5.77 3.40 -9.36
C ALA A 35 -4.54 3.56 -8.43
N TYR A 36 -3.51 2.77 -8.67
CA TYR A 36 -2.24 2.84 -7.94
C TYR A 36 -1.65 4.26 -7.96
N GLU A 37 -1.70 4.93 -9.12
CA GLU A 37 -1.23 6.31 -9.28
C GLU A 37 -1.93 7.31 -8.33
N ALA A 38 -3.23 7.11 -8.08
CA ALA A 38 -3.98 7.96 -7.16
C ALA A 38 -3.55 7.76 -5.70
N LEU A 39 -3.26 6.52 -5.31
CA LEU A 39 -2.67 6.21 -4.00
C LEU A 39 -1.27 6.83 -3.87
N LEU A 40 -0.41 6.64 -4.87
CA LEU A 40 0.95 7.17 -4.85
C LEU A 40 0.95 8.71 -4.76
N SER A 41 0.12 9.37 -5.56
CA SER A 41 -0.07 10.82 -5.52
C SER A 41 -0.55 11.31 -4.16
N HIS A 42 -1.44 10.57 -3.51
CA HIS A 42 -1.89 10.86 -2.15
C HIS A 42 -0.74 10.78 -1.14
N ILE A 43 0.07 9.72 -1.19
CA ILE A 43 1.21 9.53 -0.27
C ILE A 43 2.24 10.65 -0.43
N ILE A 44 2.62 10.96 -1.68
CA ILE A 44 3.54 12.04 -2.02
C ILE A 44 3.05 13.38 -1.43
N LYS A 45 1.76 13.69 -1.63
CA LYS A 45 1.15 14.92 -1.10
C LYS A 45 1.04 14.90 0.42
N HIS A 46 0.70 13.76 1.04
CA HIS A 46 0.51 13.65 2.48
C HIS A 46 1.80 13.89 3.27
N PHE A 47 2.93 13.41 2.72
CA PHE A 47 4.24 13.52 3.35
C PHE A 47 5.10 14.67 2.82
N GLU A 48 4.60 15.45 1.85
CA GLU A 48 5.34 16.54 1.19
C GLU A 48 6.72 16.08 0.69
N THR A 49 6.72 14.94 -0.01
CA THR A 49 7.94 14.24 -0.47
C THR A 49 7.90 14.03 -1.99
N ASP A 50 8.92 13.40 -2.57
CA ASP A 50 8.96 13.05 -3.99
C ASP A 50 8.68 11.55 -4.23
N GLU A 51 8.35 11.21 -5.47
CA GLU A 51 8.04 9.82 -5.85
C GLU A 51 9.21 8.84 -5.62
N PRO A 52 10.47 9.15 -5.99
CA PRO A 52 11.59 8.25 -5.76
C PRO A 52 11.79 7.88 -4.29
N THR A 53 11.45 8.79 -3.36
CA THR A 53 11.59 8.55 -1.91
C THR A 53 10.60 7.50 -1.39
N VAL A 54 9.37 7.45 -1.93
CA VAL A 54 8.29 6.64 -1.34
C VAL A 54 7.79 5.49 -2.19
N SER A 55 7.97 5.53 -3.52
CA SER A 55 7.37 4.58 -4.45
C SER A 55 7.67 3.12 -4.08
N LEU A 56 8.94 2.77 -3.86
CA LEU A 56 9.34 1.43 -3.46
C LEU A 56 8.69 0.98 -2.13
N HIS A 57 8.54 1.89 -1.18
CA HIS A 57 7.93 1.59 0.12
C HIS A 57 6.42 1.41 0.03
N VAL A 58 5.74 2.20 -0.81
CA VAL A 58 4.32 2.01 -1.13
C VAL A 58 4.11 0.67 -1.84
N MET A 59 4.94 0.33 -2.83
CA MET A 59 4.87 -0.94 -3.55
C MET A 59 5.04 -2.14 -2.60
N ARG A 60 6.02 -2.09 -1.70
CA ARG A 60 6.23 -3.13 -0.68
C ARG A 60 5.05 -3.25 0.27
N ALA A 61 4.53 -2.13 0.77
CA ALA A 61 3.36 -2.12 1.64
C ALA A 61 2.15 -2.78 0.94
N LEU A 62 1.91 -2.47 -0.33
CA LEU A 62 0.82 -3.06 -1.11
C LEU A 62 1.00 -4.56 -1.33
N LEU A 63 2.22 -5.01 -1.64
CA LEU A 63 2.52 -6.44 -1.77
C LEU A 63 2.21 -7.18 -0.46
N GLU A 64 2.65 -6.65 0.68
CA GLU A 64 2.39 -7.23 2.00
C GLU A 64 0.89 -7.24 2.35
N LEU A 65 0.17 -6.16 2.04
CA LEU A 65 -1.27 -6.08 2.26
C LEU A 65 -2.05 -7.04 1.36
N CYS A 66 -1.61 -7.26 0.12
CA CYS A 66 -2.19 -8.27 -0.76
C CYS A 66 -1.90 -9.70 -0.25
N ALA A 67 -0.64 -9.96 0.14
CA ALA A 67 -0.21 -11.24 0.70
C ALA A 67 -0.97 -11.64 1.98
N THR A 68 -1.27 -10.67 2.81
CA THR A 68 -2.05 -10.87 4.04
C THR A 68 -3.55 -10.87 3.80
N GLY A 69 -4.00 -10.59 2.57
CA GLY A 69 -5.40 -10.51 2.17
C GLY A 69 -6.13 -9.31 2.77
N PHE A 70 -5.42 -8.24 3.14
CA PHE A 70 -6.01 -6.97 3.57
C PHE A 70 -6.33 -6.06 2.37
N ALA A 71 -5.52 -6.10 1.32
CA ALA A 71 -5.80 -5.42 0.06
C ALA A 71 -6.05 -6.44 -1.05
N SER A 72 -6.80 -6.01 -2.08
CA SER A 72 -6.92 -6.73 -3.34
C SER A 72 -6.36 -5.86 -4.47
N SER A 73 -5.70 -6.50 -5.44
CA SER A 73 -5.31 -5.87 -6.69
C SER A 73 -5.69 -6.74 -7.88
N ASN A 74 -6.04 -6.13 -9.01
CA ASN A 74 -6.24 -6.83 -10.28
C ASN A 74 -4.94 -7.41 -10.87
N THR A 75 -3.79 -6.95 -10.41
CA THR A 75 -2.45 -7.38 -10.85
C THR A 75 -1.68 -8.17 -9.78
N TYR A 76 -2.34 -8.54 -8.67
CA TYR A 76 -1.74 -9.39 -7.66
C TYR A 76 -1.82 -10.86 -8.08
N HIS A 77 -0.69 -11.54 -8.09
CA HIS A 77 -0.61 -12.96 -8.36
C HIS A 77 0.02 -13.69 -7.17
N HIS A 78 -0.68 -14.73 -6.73
CA HIS A 78 -0.22 -15.64 -5.69
C HIS A 78 -0.13 -17.04 -6.28
N ALA A 79 1.09 -17.55 -6.42
CA ALA A 79 1.40 -18.89 -6.94
C ALA A 79 1.99 -19.74 -5.80
N PRO A 80 1.15 -20.22 -4.86
CA PRO A 80 1.59 -20.93 -3.66
C PRO A 80 2.39 -22.20 -3.97
N GLU A 81 2.11 -22.86 -5.09
CA GLU A 81 2.83 -24.03 -5.57
C GLU A 81 4.29 -23.76 -5.95
N ARG A 82 4.66 -22.49 -6.16
CA ARG A 82 6.03 -22.04 -6.42
C ARG A 82 6.62 -21.26 -5.25
N GLY A 83 5.84 -21.02 -4.19
CA GLY A 83 6.23 -20.11 -3.11
C GLY A 83 6.43 -18.66 -3.59
N GLU A 84 5.82 -18.31 -4.72
CA GLU A 84 6.02 -17.02 -5.38
C GLU A 84 4.78 -16.14 -5.19
N GLN A 85 5.02 -14.86 -4.92
CA GLN A 85 4.01 -13.83 -4.90
C GLN A 85 4.58 -12.58 -5.55
N TRP A 86 3.82 -11.96 -6.43
CA TRP A 86 4.24 -10.74 -7.08
C TRP A 86 3.05 -9.82 -7.34
N LEU A 87 3.37 -8.54 -7.39
CA LEU A 87 2.45 -7.47 -7.73
C LEU A 87 3.12 -6.64 -8.81
N ILE A 88 2.48 -6.58 -9.99
CA ILE A 88 2.99 -5.78 -11.10
C ILE A 88 2.24 -4.45 -11.07
N PHE A 89 3.00 -3.35 -11.08
CA PHE A 89 2.44 -2.00 -11.08
C PHE A 89 2.42 -1.46 -12.50
N GLU A 90 1.27 -1.60 -13.14
CA GLU A 90 0.95 -1.08 -14.48
C GLU A 90 -0.06 0.08 -14.39
N ALA A 91 -0.25 0.80 -15.50
CA ALA A 91 -1.14 1.96 -15.56
C ALA A 91 -2.61 1.64 -15.18
N ASP A 92 -3.03 0.39 -15.37
CA ASP A 92 -4.36 -0.11 -15.03
C ASP A 92 -4.42 -0.83 -13.67
N THR A 93 -3.33 -0.80 -12.89
CA THR A 93 -3.31 -1.41 -11.57
C THR A 93 -4.24 -0.66 -10.63
N THR A 94 -5.20 -1.41 -10.08
CA THR A 94 -6.17 -0.93 -9.10
C THR A 94 -5.97 -1.65 -7.79
N ILE A 95 -6.05 -0.92 -6.69
CA ILE A 95 -5.95 -1.42 -5.33
C ILE A 95 -7.29 -1.15 -4.63
N GLY A 96 -7.83 -2.13 -3.92
CA GLY A 96 -9.06 -1.99 -3.14
C GLY A 96 -8.97 -2.60 -1.75
N PRO A 97 -9.83 -2.19 -0.82
CA PRO A 97 -9.96 -2.86 0.46
C PRO A 97 -10.63 -4.22 0.28
N THR A 98 -10.17 -5.19 1.06
CA THR A 98 -10.89 -6.47 1.19
C THR A 98 -11.88 -6.41 2.34
N ARG A 99 -12.79 -7.39 2.38
CA ARG A 99 -13.65 -7.62 3.55
C ARG A 99 -12.85 -7.83 4.84
N LYS A 100 -11.65 -8.42 4.75
CA LYS A 100 -10.79 -8.65 5.92
C LYS A 100 -10.32 -7.33 6.51
N LEU A 101 -9.91 -6.37 5.68
CA LEU A 101 -9.49 -5.04 6.13
C LEU A 101 -10.65 -4.23 6.70
N THR A 102 -11.80 -4.23 6.03
CA THR A 102 -12.97 -3.49 6.54
C THR A 102 -13.43 -4.03 7.89
N THR A 103 -13.45 -5.36 8.07
CA THR A 103 -13.77 -6.00 9.36
C THR A 103 -12.74 -5.67 10.44
N PHE A 104 -11.44 -5.64 10.08
CA PHE A 104 -10.37 -5.31 11.02
C PHE A 104 -10.48 -3.87 11.55
N ILE A 105 -10.86 -2.91 10.69
CA ILE A 105 -10.87 -1.49 11.04
C ILE A 105 -12.17 -1.06 11.70
N TYR A 106 -13.31 -1.47 11.16
CA TYR A 106 -14.63 -0.99 11.60
C TYR A 106 -15.35 -1.97 12.54
N GLY A 107 -14.76 -3.14 12.82
CA GLY A 107 -15.44 -4.24 13.50
C GLY A 107 -16.41 -4.98 12.57
N GLN A 108 -17.08 -6.01 13.08
CA GLN A 108 -18.19 -6.64 12.33
C GLN A 108 -19.30 -5.60 12.14
N ILE A 109 -19.42 -5.08 10.92
CA ILE A 109 -20.68 -4.50 10.48
C ILE A 109 -21.52 -5.70 10.02
N GLU A 110 -22.35 -6.22 10.93
CA GLU A 110 -23.46 -7.12 10.59
C GLU A 110 -24.54 -6.37 9.80
#